data_AF-A0A7S3U7J7-F1
#
_entry.id   AF-A0A7S3U7J7-F1
#
_cell.length_a   1.000
_cell.length_b   1.000
_cell.length_c   1.000
_cell.angle_alpha   90.00
_cell.angle_beta   90.00
_cell.angle_gamma   90.00
#
_symmetry.space_group_name_H-M   'P 1'
#
loop_
_entity.id
_entity.type
_entity.pdbx_description
1 polymer ?
#
loop_
_entity_poly.entity_id
_entity_poly.type
_entity_poly.pdbx_seq_one_letter_code
_entity_poly.pdbx_strand_id
1 'polypeptide(L)'
;QRLDPATSVCTPATADLAADGVTQSVALLKNVRGTLPFKDDASVALLGPVANLSRSMASYYGPGDVCGGRFPTLFDAIAAYAPAGEVTSAMGVPSTKWDAPSDGVAQAA
;
A
#
# COMPACT_ATOMS: atom_id res chain seq x y z
N GLN A 1 21.97 -2.65 30.19
CA GLN A 1 21.34 -3.73 29.40
C GLN A 1 21.42 -3.30 27.94
N ARG A 2 22.10 -4.06 27.08
CA ARG A 2 22.21 -3.71 25.65
C ARG A 2 20.94 -4.23 24.97
N LEU A 3 20.07 -3.33 24.50
CA LEU A 3 18.92 -3.73 23.68
C LEU A 3 19.47 -4.30 22.37
N ASP A 4 19.02 -5.48 21.99
CA ASP A 4 19.21 -5.96 20.63
C ASP A 4 18.21 -5.22 19.72
N PRO A 5 18.67 -4.36 18.81
CA PRO A 5 17.80 -3.57 17.96
C PRO A 5 16.78 -4.42 17.18
N ALA A 6 17.14 -5.65 16.79
CA ALA A 6 16.24 -6.52 16.04
C ALA A 6 15.00 -6.93 16.84
N THR A 7 15.15 -7.11 18.16
CA THR A 7 14.04 -7.51 19.05
C THR A 7 13.33 -6.32 19.68
N SER A 8 14.00 -5.17 19.83
CA SER A 8 13.38 -3.96 20.39
C SER A 8 12.66 -3.10 19.36
N VAL A 9 13.00 -3.20 18.07
CA VAL A 9 12.40 -2.38 16.99
C VAL A 9 11.27 -3.11 16.26
N CYS A 10 11.27 -4.44 16.20
CA CYS A 10 10.25 -5.21 15.49
C CYS A 10 9.17 -5.75 16.44
N THR A 11 8.49 -4.82 17.13
CA THR A 11 7.39 -5.12 18.04
C THR A 11 6.05 -4.69 17.42
N PRO A 12 4.90 -5.20 17.90
CA PRO A 12 3.60 -4.71 17.47
C PRO A 12 3.44 -3.19 17.67
N ALA A 13 3.88 -2.67 18.83
CA ALA A 13 3.75 -1.26 19.15
C ALA A 13 4.54 -0.35 18.19
N THR A 14 5.73 -0.77 17.75
CA THR A 14 6.52 -0.01 16.77
C THR A 14 5.96 -0.12 15.36
N ALA A 15 5.35 -1.25 14.99
CA ALA A 15 4.63 -1.39 13.73
C ALA A 15 3.38 -0.49 13.69
N ASP A 16 2.59 -0.45 14.77
CA ASP A 16 1.41 0.41 14.89
C ASP A 16 1.80 1.88 14.84
N LEU A 17 2.86 2.28 15.54
CA LEU A 17 3.37 3.66 15.50
C LEU A 17 3.87 4.04 14.09
N ALA A 18 4.53 3.13 13.37
CA ALA A 18 4.95 3.37 12.00
C ALA A 18 3.74 3.54 11.06
N ALA A 19 2.70 2.72 11.22
CA ALA A 19 1.46 2.83 10.47
C ALA A 19 0.76 4.18 10.74
N ASP A 20 0.65 4.58 12.01
CA ASP A 20 0.07 5.87 12.42
C ASP A 20 0.85 7.06 11.83
N GLY A 21 2.19 7.01 11.86
CA GLY A 21 3.02 8.04 11.23
C GLY A 21 2.75 8.19 9.73
N VAL A 22 2.55 7.08 9.00
CA VAL A 22 2.17 7.13 7.58
C VAL A 22 0.76 7.68 7.42
N THR A 23 -0.21 7.25 8.23
CA THR A 23 -1.59 7.76 8.20
C THR A 23 -1.64 9.28 8.36
N GLN A 24 -0.82 9.83 9.28
CA GLN A 24 -0.72 11.28 9.51
C GLN A 24 0.05 12.02 8.42
N SER A 25 0.82 11.31 7.60
CA SER A 25 1.64 11.88 6.51
C SER A 25 0.87 12.00 5.19
N VAL A 26 -0.31 11.39 5.06
CA VAL A 26 -1.12 11.45 3.84
C VAL A 26 -1.95 12.73 3.81
N ALA A 27 -1.92 13.44 2.68
CA ALA A 27 -2.72 14.64 2.45
C ALA A 27 -3.88 14.37 1.49
N LEU A 28 -5.10 14.73 1.90
CA LEU A 28 -6.28 14.71 1.03
C LEU A 28 -6.29 15.96 0.14
N LEU A 29 -5.85 15.80 -1.12
CA LEU A 29 -5.78 16.91 -2.07
C LEU A 29 -7.14 17.28 -2.68
N LYS A 30 -8.01 16.28 -2.88
CA LYS A 30 -9.29 16.47 -3.57
C LYS A 30 -10.33 15.45 -3.09
N ASN A 31 -11.51 15.93 -2.70
CA ASN A 31 -12.67 15.11 -2.38
C ASN A 31 -13.92 15.74 -3.00
N VAL A 32 -14.23 15.34 -4.24
CA VAL A 32 -15.39 15.87 -4.96
C VAL A 32 -16.62 15.09 -4.57
N ARG A 33 -17.74 15.77 -4.29
CA ARG A 33 -19.02 15.15 -3.95
C ARG A 33 -18.97 14.18 -2.75
N GLY A 34 -17.99 14.34 -1.85
CA GLY A 34 -17.84 13.47 -0.69
C GLY A 34 -17.62 12.00 -1.05
N THR A 35 -16.85 11.72 -2.11
CA THR A 35 -16.51 10.34 -2.52
C THR A 35 -15.79 9.56 -1.41
N LEU A 36 -15.01 10.23 -0.58
CA LEU A 36 -14.36 9.64 0.59
C LEU A 36 -15.02 10.13 1.90
N PRO A 37 -15.07 9.28 2.96
CA PRO A 37 -14.56 7.89 3.00
C PRO A 37 -15.44 6.91 2.21
N PHE A 38 -14.86 5.78 1.80
CA PHE A 38 -15.64 4.68 1.25
C PHE A 38 -16.50 4.03 2.33
N LYS A 39 -17.55 3.32 1.90
CA LYS A 39 -18.38 2.49 2.76
C LYS A 39 -17.76 1.10 2.90
N ASP A 40 -18.06 0.41 4.00
CA ASP A 40 -17.53 -0.93 4.30
C ASP A 40 -17.96 -2.00 3.28
N ASP A 41 -19.07 -1.76 2.57
CA ASP A 41 -19.65 -2.62 1.53
C ASP A 41 -19.28 -2.19 0.10
N ALA A 42 -18.35 -1.26 -0.06
CA ALA A 42 -17.95 -0.78 -1.38
C ALA A 42 -17.20 -1.85 -2.19
N SER A 43 -17.68 -2.14 -3.39
CA SER A 43 -16.89 -2.87 -4.39
C SER A 43 -15.80 -1.96 -4.96
N VAL A 44 -14.55 -2.39 -4.89
CA VAL A 44 -13.38 -1.58 -5.25
C VAL A 44 -12.56 -2.28 -6.33
N ALA A 45 -12.33 -1.60 -7.45
CA ALA A 45 -11.33 -2.00 -8.43
C ALA A 45 -10.06 -1.17 -8.22
N LEU A 46 -8.97 -1.82 -7.83
CA LEU A 46 -7.67 -1.18 -7.62
C LEU A 46 -6.87 -1.22 -8.93
N LEU A 47 -6.67 -0.05 -9.53
CA LEU A 47 -6.01 0.09 -10.82
C LEU A 47 -4.64 0.75 -10.68
N GLY A 48 -3.63 0.19 -11.33
CA GLY A 48 -2.31 0.81 -11.47
C GLY A 48 -1.16 -0.07 -11.00
N PRO A 49 0.02 0.04 -11.64
CA PRO A 49 1.17 -0.81 -11.35
C PRO A 49 1.77 -0.57 -9.95
N VAL A 50 1.46 0.55 -9.29
CA VAL A 50 1.94 0.88 -7.94
C VAL A 50 1.19 0.13 -6.84
N ALA A 51 -0.01 -0.40 -7.13
CA ALA A 51 -0.86 -1.11 -6.17
C ALA A 51 -0.13 -2.24 -5.41
N ASN A 52 0.89 -2.85 -6.04
CA ASN A 52 1.63 -4.01 -5.55
C ASN A 52 3.15 -3.73 -5.33
N LEU A 53 3.57 -2.47 -5.14
CA LEU A 53 5.00 -2.08 -5.05
C LEU A 53 5.54 -1.79 -3.63
N SER A 54 4.93 -2.37 -2.60
CA SER A 54 5.24 -2.08 -1.19
C SER A 54 6.73 -2.26 -0.83
N ARG A 55 7.38 -3.32 -1.31
CA ARG A 55 8.80 -3.58 -1.05
C ARG A 55 9.73 -2.55 -1.70
N SER A 56 9.40 -2.12 -2.92
CA SER A 56 10.20 -1.13 -3.66
C SER A 56 10.20 0.23 -2.98
N MET A 57 9.10 0.62 -2.34
CA MET A 57 9.02 1.85 -1.55
C MET A 57 9.94 1.79 -0.32
N ALA A 58 9.98 0.66 0.37
CA ALA A 58 10.80 0.50 1.57
C ALA A 58 12.31 0.43 1.25
N SER A 59 12.69 -0.20 0.13
CA SER A 59 14.10 -0.47 -0.19
C SER A 59 14.94 0.76 -0.57
N TYR A 60 14.31 1.91 -0.86
CA TYR A 60 15.05 3.09 -1.33
C TYR A 60 15.85 3.77 -0.22
N TYR A 61 15.30 3.83 1.01
CA TYR A 61 15.96 4.41 2.18
C TYR A 61 15.89 3.52 3.45
N GLY A 62 15.17 2.40 3.40
CA GLY A 62 15.03 1.46 4.50
C GLY A 62 16.03 0.31 4.43
N PRO A 63 16.17 -0.47 5.52
CA PRO A 63 17.02 -1.65 5.54
C PRO A 63 16.46 -2.73 4.58
N GLY A 64 17.34 -3.55 4.02
CA GLY A 64 16.96 -4.58 3.03
C GLY A 64 16.04 -5.68 3.56
N ASP A 65 15.96 -5.83 4.88
CA ASP A 65 15.02 -6.69 5.60
C ASP A 65 14.43 -5.93 6.79
N VAL A 66 13.12 -5.68 6.75
CA VAL A 66 12.36 -5.02 7.82
C VAL A 66 11.43 -6.04 8.47
N CYS A 67 11.67 -6.32 9.76
CA CYS A 67 10.74 -7.04 10.63
C CYS A 67 10.09 -8.28 9.99
N GLY A 68 10.92 -9.18 9.44
CA GLY A 68 10.47 -10.43 8.82
C GLY A 68 10.01 -10.28 7.36
N GLY A 69 10.46 -9.24 6.66
CA GLY A 69 10.18 -9.02 5.24
C GLY A 69 8.72 -8.74 4.91
N ARG A 70 7.96 -8.15 5.85
CA ARG A 70 6.54 -7.83 5.64
C ARG A 70 6.36 -6.47 4.97
N PHE A 71 5.80 -6.48 3.76
CA PHE A 71 5.53 -5.28 2.98
C PHE A 71 4.07 -5.28 2.51
N PRO A 72 3.11 -4.82 3.34
CA PRO A 72 1.70 -4.78 2.95
C PRO A 72 1.52 -3.87 1.73
N THR A 73 0.78 -4.36 0.75
CA THR A 73 0.47 -3.66 -0.49
C THR A 73 -0.77 -2.78 -0.32
N LEU A 74 -1.05 -1.90 -1.28
CA LEU A 74 -2.29 -1.13 -1.26
C LEU A 74 -3.51 -2.04 -1.42
N PHE A 75 -3.36 -3.15 -2.14
CA PHE A 75 -4.40 -4.18 -2.25
C PHE A 75 -4.69 -4.81 -0.88
N ASP A 76 -3.66 -5.24 -0.15
CA ASP A 76 -3.81 -5.83 1.19
C ASP A 76 -4.52 -4.86 2.15
N ALA A 77 -4.15 -3.57 2.08
CA ALA A 77 -4.77 -2.54 2.89
C ALA A 77 -6.25 -2.36 2.57
N ILE A 78 -6.62 -2.18 1.30
CA ILE A 78 -8.02 -1.98 0.91
C ILE A 78 -8.86 -3.21 1.22
N ALA A 79 -8.35 -4.41 0.97
CA ALA A 79 -9.05 -5.65 1.29
C ALA A 79 -9.34 -5.80 2.79
N ALA A 80 -8.47 -5.28 3.66
CA ALA A 80 -8.71 -5.27 5.11
C ALA A 80 -9.79 -4.26 5.55
N TYR A 81 -10.00 -3.17 4.80
CA TYR A 81 -10.94 -2.09 5.14
C TYR A 81 -12.27 -2.14 4.37
N ALA A 82 -12.40 -2.99 3.35
CA ALA A 82 -13.66 -3.25 2.64
C ALA A 82 -14.10 -4.73 2.77
N PRO A 83 -14.27 -5.26 4.00
CA PRO A 83 -14.43 -6.69 4.23
C PRO A 83 -15.74 -7.27 3.69
N ALA A 84 -16.76 -6.43 3.45
CA ALA A 84 -18.05 -6.84 2.88
C ALA A 84 -18.16 -6.57 1.37
N GLY A 85 -17.18 -5.85 0.80
CA GLY A 85 -17.11 -5.52 -0.61
C GLY A 85 -16.19 -6.46 -1.38
N GLU A 86 -16.39 -6.52 -2.70
CA GLU A 86 -15.46 -7.20 -3.61
C GLU A 86 -14.28 -6.27 -3.92
N VAL A 87 -13.05 -6.76 -3.75
CA VAL A 87 -11.84 -6.03 -4.13
C VAL A 87 -11.13 -6.77 -5.26
N THR A 88 -11.03 -6.13 -6.42
CA THR A 88 -10.29 -6.64 -7.59
C THR A 88 -9.12 -5.74 -7.91
N SER A 89 -8.15 -6.24 -8.69
CA SER A 89 -7.02 -5.42 -9.12
C SER A 89 -6.71 -5.61 -10.60
N ALA A 90 -6.19 -4.55 -11.22
CA ALA A 90 -5.62 -4.64 -12.56
C ALA A 90 -4.46 -3.67 -12.70
N MET A 91 -3.46 -4.03 -13.50
CA MET A 91 -2.31 -3.14 -13.72
C MET A 91 -2.72 -1.87 -14.44
N GLY A 92 -3.64 -1.95 -15.41
CA GLY A 92 -4.11 -0.81 -16.20
C GLY A 92 -3.07 -0.30 -17.21
N VAL A 93 -1.81 -0.17 -16.80
CA VAL A 93 -0.65 0.12 -17.66
C VAL A 93 0.49 -0.86 -17.34
N PRO A 94 1.45 -1.09 -18.25
CA PRO A 94 2.39 -2.20 -18.11
C PRO A 94 3.46 -1.98 -17.02
N SER A 95 3.81 -0.72 -16.71
CA SER A 95 4.81 -0.42 -15.68
C SER A 95 4.72 1.02 -15.17
N THR A 96 5.43 1.32 -14.08
CA THR A 96 5.64 2.68 -13.55
C THR A 96 6.74 3.47 -14.28
N LYS A 97 7.43 2.84 -15.25
CA LYS A 97 8.53 3.50 -15.97
C LYS A 97 7.99 4.45 -17.02
N TRP A 98 8.66 5.60 -17.13
CA TRP A 98 8.34 6.64 -18.10
C TRP A 98 8.53 6.20 -19.56
N ASP A 99 9.45 5.27 -19.82
CA ASP A 99 9.78 4.76 -21.16
C ASP A 99 8.97 3.53 -21.58
N ALA A 100 8.01 3.10 -20.75
CA ALA A 100 7.13 2.01 -21.12
C ALA A 100 6.15 2.46 -22.22
N PRO A 101 5.89 1.62 -23.25
CA PRO A 101 4.91 1.94 -24.28
C PRO A 101 3.56 2.30 -23.65
N SER A 102 3.08 3.52 -23.91
CA SER A 102 1.85 4.10 -23.37
C SER A 102 0.55 3.45 -23.89
N ASP A 103 0.69 2.47 -24.77
CA ASP A 103 -0.35 1.97 -25.69
C ASP A 103 -0.95 0.61 -25.27
N GLY A 104 -0.50 0.03 -24.16
CA GLY A 104 -1.04 -1.23 -23.65
C GLY A 104 -1.85 -1.06 -22.36
N VAL A 105 -3.18 -1.18 -22.43
CA VAL A 105 -3.95 -1.51 -21.23
C VAL A 105 -3.59 -2.93 -20.83
N ALA A 106 -2.81 -3.07 -19.76
CA ALA A 106 -2.52 -4.40 -19.22
C ALA A 106 -3.79 -4.98 -18.60
N GLN A 107 -4.21 -6.15 -19.07
CA GLN A 107 -5.45 -6.82 -18.65
C GLN A 107 -5.46 -7.12 -17.15
N ALA A 108 -6.67 -7.14 -16.58
CA ALA A 108 -6.93 -7.59 -15.21
C ALA A 108 -6.62 -9.08 -15.07
N ALA A 109 -6.07 -9.48 -13.93
CA ALA A 109 -5.84 -10.87 -13.55
C ALA A 109 -6.82 -11.27 -12.44
#